data_AF-A0AAD8E4N4-F1
#
_entry.id   AF-A0AAD8E4N4-F1
#
_cell.length_a   1.000
_cell.length_b   1.000
_cell.length_c   1.000
_cell.angle_alpha   90.00
_cell.angle_beta   90.00
_cell.angle_gamma   90.00
#
_symmetry.space_group_name_H-M   'P 1'
#
loop_
_entity.id
_entity.type
_entity.pdbx_description
1 polymer ?
#
loop_
_entity_poly.entity_id
_entity_poly.type
_entity_poly.pdbx_seq_one_letter_code
_entity_poly.pdbx_strand_id
1 'polypeptide(L)'
;GLEIARKLFEEHHELLNLFEKFRELKTRDQQANSMELQEHANTVMETLDEGIKGLDNLDSFFEFLTQVGASHHRIPGFKPEYFWKIEKPFLEAVKMTLEDRYTENVENIYKVTIKFIIETLVRGYEEKKPNS
;
A
#
# COMPACT_ATOMS: atom_id res chain seq x y z
N GLY A 1 2.96 4.97 -8.42
CA GLY A 1 1.65 5.14 -7.77
C GLY A 1 0.55 4.46 -8.54
N LEU A 2 0.01 5.13 -9.55
CA LEU A 2 -1.16 4.65 -10.27
C LEU A 2 -1.02 3.23 -10.85
N GLU A 3 0.15 2.89 -11.39
CA GLU A 3 0.42 1.55 -11.94
C GLU A 3 0.42 0.44 -10.87
N ILE A 4 0.91 0.74 -9.66
CA ILE A 4 0.89 -0.20 -8.53
C ILE A 4 -0.55 -0.42 -8.06
N ALA A 5 -1.31 0.67 -7.89
CA ALA A 5 -2.72 0.58 -7.52
C ALA A 5 -3.55 -0.17 -8.59
N ARG A 6 -3.28 0.08 -9.88
CA ARG A 6 -3.92 -0.65 -10.98
C ARG A 6 -3.65 -2.15 -10.89
N LYS A 7 -2.38 -2.56 -10.77
CA LYS A 7 -2.00 -3.97 -10.59
C LYS A 7 -2.65 -4.58 -9.35
N LEU A 8 -2.70 -3.84 -8.24
CA LEU A 8 -3.36 -4.27 -7.01
C LEU A 8 -4.84 -4.61 -7.27
N PHE A 9 -5.60 -3.73 -7.90
CA PHE A 9 -7.03 -3.97 -8.14
C PHE A 9 -7.32 -4.95 -9.27
N GLU A 10 -6.40 -5.15 -10.21
CA GLU A 10 -6.48 -6.23 -11.21
C GLU A 10 -6.31 -7.61 -10.57
N GLU A 11 -5.35 -7.76 -9.65
CA GLU A 11 -5.08 -9.03 -8.96
C GLU A 11 -6.04 -9.28 -7.78
N HIS A 12 -6.50 -8.21 -7.14
CA HIS A 12 -7.32 -8.23 -5.92
C HIS A 12 -8.59 -7.38 -6.10
N HIS A 13 -9.38 -7.73 -7.11
CA HIS A 13 -10.65 -7.07 -7.44
C HIS A 13 -11.62 -6.98 -6.24
N GLU A 14 -11.52 -7.89 -5.28
CA GLU A 14 -12.32 -7.87 -4.05
C GLU A 14 -12.09 -6.60 -3.22
N LEU A 15 -10.90 -5.99 -3.30
CA LEU A 15 -10.56 -4.78 -2.56
C LEU A 15 -11.31 -3.55 -3.06
N LEU A 16 -11.77 -3.55 -4.33
CA LEU A 16 -12.63 -2.48 -4.86
C LEU A 16 -13.95 -2.37 -4.07
N ASN A 17 -14.40 -3.47 -3.45
CA ASN A 17 -15.62 -3.49 -2.65
C ASN A 17 -15.52 -2.67 -1.36
N LEU A 18 -14.30 -2.36 -0.91
CA LEU A 18 -14.05 -1.54 0.28
C LEU A 18 -14.24 -0.04 -0.01
N PHE A 19 -14.28 0.34 -1.29
CA PHE A 19 -14.50 1.71 -1.70
C PHE A 19 -15.94 1.87 -2.17
N GLU A 20 -16.82 2.38 -1.30
CA GLU A 20 -18.26 2.49 -1.56
C GLU A 20 -18.58 3.22 -2.88
N LYS A 21 -17.76 4.19 -3.27
CA LYS A 21 -17.90 4.97 -4.51
C LYS A 21 -17.36 4.29 -5.77
N PHE A 22 -16.61 3.18 -5.67
CA PHE A 22 -15.89 2.56 -6.82
C PHE A 22 -16.16 1.08 -7.07
N ARG A 23 -17.08 0.46 -6.31
CA ARG A 23 -17.43 -0.97 -6.49
C ARG A 23 -17.85 -1.32 -7.93
N GLU A 24 -18.31 -0.33 -8.70
CA GLU A 24 -18.75 -0.47 -10.10
C GLU A 24 -17.65 -0.18 -11.14
N LEU A 25 -16.47 0.34 -10.76
CA LEU A 25 -15.37 0.62 -11.69
C LEU A 25 -14.54 -0.65 -11.95
N LYS A 26 -15.10 -1.53 -12.78
CA LYS A 26 -14.56 -2.86 -13.05
C LYS A 26 -13.60 -2.92 -14.25
N THR A 27 -13.52 -1.85 -15.06
CA THR A 27 -12.63 -1.80 -16.23
C THR A 27 -11.39 -0.93 -15.99
N ARG A 28 -10.31 -1.21 -16.72
CA ARG A 28 -9.05 -0.45 -16.66
C ARG A 28 -9.25 1.03 -16.95
N ASP A 29 -10.06 1.37 -17.95
CA ASP A 29 -10.30 2.76 -18.35
C ASP A 29 -11.11 3.51 -17.27
N GLN A 30 -12.06 2.83 -16.62
CA GLN A 30 -12.83 3.41 -15.53
C GLN A 30 -11.95 3.69 -14.30
N GLN A 31 -11.07 2.74 -13.95
CA GLN A 31 -10.13 2.90 -12.85
C GLN A 31 -9.11 4.00 -13.14
N ALA A 32 -8.55 4.05 -14.35
CA ALA A 32 -7.57 5.06 -14.74
C ALA A 32 -8.10 6.49 -14.66
N ASN A 33 -9.39 6.70 -14.91
CA ASN A 33 -10.03 8.02 -14.85
C ASN A 33 -10.62 8.37 -13.46
N SER A 34 -10.46 7.50 -12.46
CA SER A 34 -10.99 7.74 -11.12
C SER A 34 -10.05 8.62 -10.29
N MET A 35 -10.50 9.84 -9.99
CA MET A 35 -9.73 10.80 -9.18
C MET A 35 -9.42 10.27 -7.77
N GLU A 36 -10.37 9.64 -7.09
CA GLU A 36 -10.18 9.13 -5.73
C GLU A 36 -9.25 7.91 -5.70
N LEU A 37 -9.25 7.08 -6.76
CA LEU A 37 -8.28 6.00 -6.90
C LEU A 37 -6.87 6.54 -7.13
N GLN A 38 -6.74 7.59 -7.94
CA GLN A 38 -5.48 8.29 -8.14
C GLN A 38 -4.99 8.92 -6.82
N GLU A 39 -5.88 9.57 -6.06
CA GLU A 39 -5.58 10.13 -4.75
C GLU A 39 -5.11 9.04 -3.77
N HIS A 40 -5.85 7.92 -3.66
CA HIS A 40 -5.43 6.83 -2.79
C HIS A 40 -4.09 6.22 -3.23
N ALA A 41 -3.90 6.01 -4.54
CA ALA A 41 -2.64 5.54 -5.09
C ALA A 41 -1.48 6.49 -4.78
N ASN A 42 -1.73 7.81 -4.78
CA ASN A 42 -0.75 8.82 -4.41
C ASN A 42 -0.44 8.75 -2.91
N THR A 43 -1.46 8.70 -2.04
CA THR A 43 -1.27 8.56 -0.58
C THR A 43 -0.50 7.29 -0.22
N VAL A 44 -0.77 6.18 -0.91
CA VAL A 44 -0.01 4.93 -0.73
C VAL A 44 1.46 5.13 -1.10
N MET A 45 1.76 5.80 -2.23
CA MET A 45 3.15 6.08 -2.60
C MET A 45 3.85 7.04 -1.65
N GLU A 46 3.16 8.09 -1.21
CA GLU A 46 3.68 9.03 -0.22
C GLU A 46 3.99 8.30 1.07
N THR A 47 3.10 7.42 1.53
CA THR A 47 3.32 6.58 2.72
C THR A 47 4.56 5.69 2.56
N LEU A 48 4.73 5.06 1.40
CA LEU A 48 5.90 4.20 1.13
C LEU A 48 7.19 5.01 1.03
N ASP A 49 7.15 6.18 0.38
CA ASP A 49 8.30 7.09 0.25
C ASP A 49 8.72 7.69 1.59
N GLU A 50 7.77 8.15 2.41
CA GLU A 50 8.00 8.59 3.77
C GLU A 50 8.48 7.44 4.66
N GLY A 51 7.96 6.23 4.48
CA GLY A 51 8.47 5.02 5.13
C GLY A 51 9.94 4.75 4.80
N ILE A 52 10.31 4.84 3.52
CA ILE A 52 11.70 4.62 3.08
C ILE A 52 12.63 5.73 3.59
N LYS A 53 12.22 7.00 3.49
CA LYS A 53 12.97 8.16 3.98
C LYS A 53 13.10 8.17 5.51
N GLY A 54 12.07 7.69 6.20
CA GLY A 54 12.02 7.59 7.64
C GLY A 54 12.91 6.49 8.22
N LEU A 55 13.51 5.62 7.41
CA LEU A 55 14.42 4.58 7.92
C LEU A 55 15.63 5.14 8.68
N ASP A 56 16.03 6.40 8.39
CA ASP A 56 17.09 7.11 9.12
C ASP A 56 16.62 7.60 10.52
N ASN A 57 15.31 7.70 10.75
CA ASN A 57 14.70 8.03 12.04
C ASN A 57 13.51 7.09 12.33
N LEU A 58 13.84 5.94 12.93
CA LEU A 58 12.88 4.87 13.19
C LEU A 58 11.70 5.29 14.07
N ASP A 59 11.87 6.26 14.98
CA ASP A 59 10.78 6.73 15.83
C ASP A 59 9.71 7.44 15.01
N SER A 60 10.11 8.38 14.14
CA SER A 60 9.19 9.06 13.22
C SER A 60 8.56 8.09 12.22
N PHE A 61 9.34 7.13 11.72
CA PHE A 61 8.84 6.07 10.85
C PHE A 61 7.70 5.26 11.52
N PHE A 62 7.93 4.79 12.75
CA PHE A 62 6.93 3.99 13.46
C PHE A 62 5.71 4.81 13.85
N GLU A 63 5.89 6.06 14.30
CA GLU A 63 4.78 6.94 14.62
C GLU A 63 3.87 7.14 13.40
N PHE A 64 4.45 7.53 12.26
CA PHE A 64 3.71 7.78 11.04
C PHE A 64 2.98 6.52 10.53
N LEU A 65 3.70 5.42 10.31
CA LEU A 65 3.08 4.23 9.73
C LEU A 65 2.06 3.59 10.66
N THR A 66 2.23 3.64 11.98
CA THR A 66 1.20 3.12 12.89
C THR A 66 -0.07 3.97 12.86
N GLN A 67 0.03 5.29 12.64
CA GLN A 67 -1.13 6.15 12.42
C GLN A 67 -1.84 5.83 11.10
N VAL A 68 -1.08 5.63 10.02
CA VAL A 68 -1.65 5.21 8.72
C VAL A 68 -2.36 3.86 8.86
N GLY A 69 -1.73 2.87 9.50
CA GLY A 69 -2.34 1.58 9.80
C GLY A 69 -3.67 1.73 10.54
N ALA A 70 -3.69 2.51 11.62
CA ALA A 70 -4.90 2.76 12.40
C ALA A 70 -6.01 3.47 11.62
N SER A 71 -5.66 4.35 10.67
CA SER A 71 -6.66 5.08 9.87
C SER A 71 -7.57 4.14 9.05
N HIS A 72 -7.09 2.94 8.72
CA HIS A 72 -7.85 1.96 7.95
C HIS A 72 -9.03 1.34 8.72
N HIS A 73 -9.13 1.54 10.05
CA HIS A 73 -10.34 1.21 10.82
C HIS A 73 -11.57 1.99 10.36
N ARG A 74 -11.38 3.13 9.70
CA ARG A 74 -12.46 3.94 9.14
C ARG A 74 -13.09 3.31 7.90
N ILE A 75 -12.49 2.25 7.35
CA ILE A 75 -12.94 1.57 6.14
C ILE A 75 -13.78 0.34 6.56
N PRO A 76 -15.11 0.35 6.36
CA PRO A 76 -15.95 -0.78 6.73
C PRO A 76 -15.53 -2.07 6.03
N GLY A 77 -15.36 -3.14 6.80
CA GLY A 77 -14.99 -4.46 6.27
C GLY A 77 -13.52 -4.60 5.87
N PHE A 78 -12.68 -3.60 6.13
CA PHE A 78 -11.23 -3.73 5.97
C PHE A 78 -10.68 -4.78 6.95
N LYS A 79 -9.68 -5.52 6.49
CA LYS A 79 -9.00 -6.54 7.30
C LYS A 79 -7.49 -6.36 7.17
N PRO A 80 -6.71 -6.58 8.23
CA PRO A 80 -5.27 -6.33 8.21
C PRO A 80 -4.53 -7.16 7.16
N GLU A 81 -5.03 -8.35 6.80
CA GLU A 81 -4.47 -9.15 5.70
C GLU A 81 -4.50 -8.45 4.33
N TYR A 82 -5.35 -7.43 4.14
CA TYR A 82 -5.41 -6.68 2.90
C TYR A 82 -4.18 -5.79 2.68
N PHE A 83 -3.47 -5.38 3.74
CA PHE A 83 -2.21 -4.66 3.58
C PHE A 83 -1.18 -5.46 2.79
N TRP A 84 -1.13 -6.78 2.98
CA TRP A 84 -0.17 -7.65 2.28
C TRP A 84 -0.39 -7.75 0.78
N LYS A 85 -1.58 -7.39 0.29
CA LYS A 85 -1.91 -7.46 -1.14
C LYS A 85 -1.08 -6.51 -2.00
N ILE A 86 -0.47 -5.48 -1.40
CA ILE A 86 0.36 -4.51 -2.13
C ILE A 86 1.80 -4.98 -2.36
N GLU A 87 2.29 -5.98 -1.62
CA GLU A 87 3.70 -6.41 -1.66
C GLU A 87 4.15 -6.77 -3.08
N LYS A 88 3.41 -7.66 -3.74
CA LYS A 88 3.73 -8.13 -5.09
C LYS A 88 3.62 -7.01 -6.13
N PRO A 89 2.49 -6.26 -6.23
CA PRO A 89 2.40 -5.11 -7.14
C PRO A 89 3.52 -4.09 -6.96
N PHE A 90 3.94 -3.83 -5.72
CA PHE A 90 5.06 -2.94 -5.42
C PHE A 90 6.39 -3.48 -5.95
N LEU A 91 6.74 -4.73 -5.63
CA LEU A 91 8.00 -5.34 -6.07
C LEU A 91 8.09 -5.44 -7.60
N GLU A 92 6.98 -5.78 -8.27
CA GLU A 92 6.92 -5.78 -9.73
C GLU A 92 7.17 -4.39 -10.31
N ALA A 93 6.56 -3.35 -9.74
CA ALA A 93 6.75 -1.99 -10.20
C ALA A 93 8.20 -1.51 -10.00
N VAL A 94 8.83 -1.86 -8.87
CA VAL A 94 10.25 -1.58 -8.64
C VAL A 94 11.13 -2.27 -9.69
N LYS A 95 10.88 -3.56 -9.95
CA LYS A 95 11.61 -4.32 -10.98
C LYS A 95 11.48 -3.69 -12.36
N MET A 96 10.28 -3.31 -12.76
CA MET A 96 10.02 -2.62 -14.03
C MET A 96 10.68 -1.24 -14.09
N THR A 97 10.77 -0.52 -12.97
CA THR A 97 11.36 0.83 -12.92
C THR A 97 12.89 0.79 -12.98
N LEU A 98 13.51 -0.21 -12.36
CA LEU A 98 14.96 -0.33 -12.28
C LEU A 98 15.57 -1.07 -13.47
N GLU A 99 14.78 -1.89 -14.16
CA GLU A 99 15.19 -2.66 -15.34
C GLU A 99 16.53 -3.38 -15.10
N ASP A 100 17.57 -3.08 -15.87
CA ASP A 100 18.90 -3.67 -15.76
C ASP A 100 19.60 -3.39 -14.41
N ARG A 101 19.12 -2.39 -13.64
CA ARG A 101 19.62 -2.09 -12.29
C ARG A 101 18.98 -2.96 -11.21
N TYR A 102 17.94 -3.74 -11.54
CA TYR A 102 17.28 -4.65 -10.61
C TYR A 102 18.11 -5.94 -10.44
N THR A 103 19.10 -5.87 -9.55
CA THR A 103 19.95 -7.01 -9.17
C THR A 103 19.34 -7.80 -8.01
N GLU A 104 19.85 -9.00 -7.74
CA GLU A 104 19.43 -9.82 -6.58
C GLU A 104 19.59 -9.07 -5.25
N ASN A 105 20.65 -8.27 -5.10
CA ASN A 105 20.85 -7.47 -3.90
C ASN A 105 19.76 -6.39 -3.75
N VAL A 106 19.43 -5.72 -4.85
CA VAL A 106 18.37 -4.71 -4.89
C VAL A 106 17.02 -5.35 -4.59
N GLU A 107 16.71 -6.50 -5.18
CA GLU A 107 15.51 -7.28 -4.89
C GLU A 107 15.37 -7.60 -3.40
N ASN A 108 16.45 -8.08 -2.77
CA ASN A 108 16.44 -8.41 -1.36
C ASN A 108 16.20 -7.17 -0.48
N ILE A 109 16.81 -6.02 -0.80
CA ILE A 109 16.58 -4.77 -0.09
C ILE A 109 15.10 -4.38 -0.16
N TYR A 110 14.52 -4.34 -1.36
CA TYR A 110 13.12 -3.94 -1.50
C TYR A 110 12.14 -4.91 -0.83
N LYS A 111 12.42 -6.22 -0.85
CA LYS A 111 11.62 -7.23 -0.11
C LYS A 111 11.64 -6.99 1.39
N VAL A 112 12.81 -6.75 1.97
CA VAL A 112 12.94 -6.49 3.40
C VAL A 112 12.22 -5.19 3.76
N THR A 113 12.43 -4.13 2.98
CA THR A 113 11.83 -2.82 3.23
C THR A 113 10.30 -2.85 3.15
N ILE A 114 9.72 -3.41 2.09
CA ILE A 114 8.25 -3.45 1.94
C ILE A 114 7.59 -4.29 3.03
N LYS A 115 8.22 -5.42 3.38
CA LYS A 115 7.75 -6.28 4.47
C LYS A 115 7.72 -5.52 5.79
N PHE A 116 8.79 -4.80 6.12
CA PHE A 116 8.89 -4.02 7.35
C PHE A 116 7.83 -2.90 7.43
N ILE A 117 7.56 -2.24 6.31
CA ILE A 117 6.50 -1.23 6.22
C ILE A 117 5.12 -1.86 6.45
N ILE A 118 4.82 -2.97 5.77
CA ILE A 118 3.52 -3.67 5.90
C ILE A 118 3.31 -4.19 7.32
N GLU A 119 4.33 -4.80 7.93
CA GLU A 119 4.25 -5.25 9.33
C GLU A 119 3.96 -4.09 10.29
N THR A 120 4.55 -2.93 10.04
CA THR A 120 4.31 -1.72 10.86
C THR A 120 2.88 -1.18 10.68
N LEU A 121 2.34 -1.20 9.46
CA LEU A 121 0.95 -0.84 9.16
C LEU A 121 -0.02 -1.78 9.88
N VAL A 122 0.21 -3.10 9.78
CA VAL A 122 -0.58 -4.13 10.46
C VAL A 122 -0.54 -3.92 11.97
N ARG A 123 0.64 -3.68 12.55
CA ARG A 123 0.78 -3.38 13.97
C ARG A 123 -0.04 -2.15 14.37
N GLY A 124 0.05 -1.06 13.60
CA GLY A 124 -0.74 0.14 13.84
C GLY A 124 -2.25 -0.10 13.81
N TYR A 125 -2.70 -0.94 12.87
CA TYR A 125 -4.10 -1.37 12.80
C TYR A 125 -4.49 -2.19 14.03
N GLU A 126 -3.69 -3.16 14.45
CA GLU A 126 -4.03 -4.05 15.57
C GLU A 126 -3.98 -3.35 16.94
N GLU A 127 -2.95 -2.53 17.20
CA GLU A 127 -2.72 -1.89 18.50
C GLU A 127 -3.70 -0.74 18.79
N LYS A 128 -4.14 -0.02 17.76
CA LYS A 128 -5.06 1.13 17.89
C LYS A 128 -6.51 0.76 17.57
N LYS A 129 -6.86 -0.53 17.67
CA LYS A 129 -8.23 -1.01 17.46
C LYS A 129 -9.17 -0.25 18.43
N PRO A 130 -10.18 0.49 17.93
CA PRO A 130 -11.13 1.15 18.80
C PRO A 130 -11.78 0.08 19.70
N ASN A 131 -11.91 0.34 21.00
CA ASN A 131 -12.61 -0.56 21.92
C ASN A 131 -14.00 -0.86 21.34
N SER A 132 -14.25 -2.14 21.06
CA SER A 132 -15.51 -2.68 20.51
C SER A 132 -16.71 -2.33 21.37
#